data_AF-A0A0K6G786-F1
#
_entry.id   AF-A0A0K6G786-F1
#
_cell.length_a   1.000
_cell.length_b   1.000
_cell.length_c   1.000
_cell.angle_alpha   90.00
_cell.angle_beta   90.00
_cell.angle_gamma   90.00
#
_symmetry.space_group_name_H-M   'P 1'
#
loop_
_entity.id
_entity.type
_entity.pdbx_description
1 polymer ?
#
loop_
_entity_poly.entity_id
_entity_poly.type
_entity_poly.pdbx_seq_one_letter_code
_entity_poly.pdbx_strand_id
1 'polypeptide(L)'
;MSRVLDPQVDRNRTSMSRALGAAFLSHQVAELERNAGNQRNKAPRGRGGRPRRSDRDREDYDPDFDRARTKATFGINNTPADEDSWRRRPQSSDDTASESASPPRPRIPLGHHNRNTPLADVIVVDASVLIYALGAVQRWCHDGQTQVVIPLEALNTLDVLKSGTNQTAVRSRAASRVLEEEVGNNPRIRVQRDDAFVPWDSIAAKSATGATSIPNQPDTRWKVEGAGAPEWMKRMVCCAKWEAGTGNPEGKRVIFAVVDAKDTATSGGRYDNLVDGELVSEWSTKLGLEVVKVDKERPAGSPTKGERRTRGGGGGASRSASGPPPNGRSRGRGALVEKPAPAITAPPAGKVIRVLARGEKLEPE
;
A
#
# COMPACT_ATOMS: atom_id res chain seq x y z
N MET A 1 56.80 29.45 -15.91
CA MET A 1 57.78 28.49 -15.34
C MET A 1 57.05 27.55 -14.40
N SER A 2 56.51 26.46 -14.95
CA SER A 2 55.76 25.44 -14.19
C SER A 2 56.76 24.52 -13.50
N ARG A 3 56.78 24.51 -12.16
CA ARG A 3 57.63 23.61 -11.39
C ARG A 3 57.19 22.17 -11.65
N VAL A 4 58.00 21.43 -12.40
CA VAL A 4 57.88 19.97 -12.55
C VAL A 4 58.16 19.38 -11.17
N LEU A 5 57.09 18.98 -10.46
CA LEU A 5 57.22 18.28 -9.18
C LEU A 5 57.66 16.85 -9.45
N ASP A 6 58.57 16.35 -8.62
CA ASP A 6 59.13 15.01 -8.73
C ASP A 6 58.01 13.95 -8.70
N PRO A 7 57.93 13.06 -9.71
CA PRO A 7 56.87 12.04 -9.81
C PRO A 7 56.85 11.05 -8.64
N GLN A 8 57.93 10.98 -7.86
CA GLN A 8 57.98 10.18 -6.65
C GLN A 8 57.14 10.79 -5.50
N VAL A 9 57.05 12.12 -5.43
CA VAL A 9 56.29 12.81 -4.38
C VAL A 9 54.78 12.57 -4.54
N ASP A 10 54.30 12.51 -5.78
CA ASP A 10 52.88 12.27 -6.08
C ASP A 10 52.44 10.83 -5.78
N ARG A 11 53.34 9.84 -5.95
CA ARG A 11 53.10 8.45 -5.52
C ARG A 11 52.97 8.32 -4.01
N ASN A 12 53.82 9.02 -3.26
CA ASN A 12 53.74 9.00 -1.79
C ASN A 12 52.47 9.69 -1.29
N ARG A 13 52.05 10.80 -1.92
CA ARG A 13 50.80 11.49 -1.57
C ARG A 13 49.55 10.65 -1.84
N THR A 14 49.51 9.96 -2.98
CA THR A 14 48.37 9.09 -3.33
C THR A 14 48.33 7.82 -2.47
N SER A 15 49.48 7.27 -2.09
CA SER A 15 49.55 6.16 -1.13
C SER A 15 49.07 6.60 0.26
N MET A 16 49.51 7.76 0.73
CA MET A 16 49.13 8.30 2.03
C MET A 16 47.64 8.67 2.09
N SER A 17 47.07 9.26 1.03
CA SER A 17 45.64 9.58 0.99
C SER A 17 44.77 8.33 0.99
N ARG A 18 45.19 7.25 0.31
CA ARG A 18 44.53 5.94 0.39
C ARG A 18 44.64 5.32 1.78
N ALA A 19 45.81 5.38 2.40
CA ALA A 19 46.02 4.83 3.74
C ALA A 19 45.16 5.56 4.79
N LEU A 20 45.09 6.89 4.73
CA LEU A 20 44.23 7.70 5.61
C LEU A 20 42.74 7.42 5.37
N GLY A 21 42.33 7.28 4.11
CA GLY A 21 40.96 6.89 3.76
C GLY A 21 40.59 5.50 4.31
N ALA A 22 41.49 4.52 4.18
CA ALA A 22 41.28 3.18 4.70
C ALA A 22 41.22 3.14 6.24
N ALA A 23 42.09 3.90 6.92
CA ALA A 23 42.09 4.02 8.37
C ALA A 23 40.79 4.67 8.90
N PHE A 24 40.30 5.70 8.22
CA PHE A 24 39.04 6.36 8.58
C PHE A 24 37.84 5.41 8.43
N LEU A 25 37.78 4.65 7.33
CA LEU A 25 36.73 3.64 7.14
C LEU A 25 36.82 2.52 8.19
N SER A 26 38.03 2.05 8.51
CA SER A 26 38.23 1.05 9.56
C SER A 26 37.78 1.55 10.93
N HIS A 27 38.02 2.82 11.26
CA HIS A 27 37.52 3.45 12.48
C HIS A 27 35.98 3.52 12.52
N GLN A 28 35.34 3.93 11.42
CA GLN A 28 33.88 3.96 11.32
C GLN A 28 33.24 2.56 11.46
N VAL A 29 33.86 1.53 10.85
CA VAL A 29 33.41 0.15 11.01
C VAL A 29 33.54 -0.30 12.46
N ALA A 30 34.66 -0.01 13.13
CA ALA A 30 34.86 -0.35 14.53
C ALA A 30 33.85 0.35 15.47
N GLU A 31 33.48 1.62 15.19
CA GLU A 31 32.42 2.32 15.94
C GLU A 31 31.04 1.69 15.73
N LEU A 32 30.71 1.30 14.49
CA LEU A 32 29.46 0.63 14.17
C LEU A 32 29.38 -0.74 14.85
N GLU A 33 30.46 -1.51 14.87
CA GLU A 33 30.54 -2.79 15.56
C GLU A 33 30.38 -2.63 17.08
N ARG A 34 31.01 -1.61 17.67
CA ARG A 34 30.86 -1.28 19.09
C ARG A 34 29.41 -0.91 19.44
N ASN A 35 28.74 -0.13 18.60
CA ASN A 35 27.34 0.25 18.81
C ASN A 35 26.37 -0.94 18.59
N ALA A 36 26.62 -1.78 17.59
CA ALA A 36 25.82 -2.97 17.31
C ALA A 36 25.92 -4.02 18.43
N GLY A 37 27.12 -4.23 18.99
CA GLY A 37 27.34 -5.12 20.13
C GLY A 37 26.57 -4.68 21.39
N ASN A 38 26.52 -3.38 21.66
CA ASN A 38 25.80 -2.83 22.82
C ASN A 38 24.27 -2.98 22.72
N GLN A 39 23.69 -3.02 21.51
CA GLN A 39 22.25 -3.24 21.36
C GLN A 39 21.83 -4.70 21.63
N ARG A 40 22.68 -5.68 21.31
CA ARG A 40 22.36 -7.11 21.54
C ARG A 40 22.34 -7.53 23.01
N ASN A 41 23.02 -6.79 23.90
CA ASN A 41 23.07 -7.10 25.32
C ASN A 41 21.91 -6.50 26.16
N LYS A 42 21.02 -5.70 25.55
CA LYS A 42 19.76 -5.29 26.18
C LYS A 42 18.63 -6.28 25.85
N ALA A 43 18.79 -7.53 26.28
CA ALA A 43 17.64 -8.40 26.43
C ALA A 43 16.68 -7.78 27.46
N PRO A 44 15.37 -7.66 27.19
CA PRO A 44 14.40 -7.15 28.14
C PRO A 44 14.24 -8.15 29.29
N ARG A 45 15.10 -8.04 30.30
CA ARG A 45 14.89 -8.68 31.59
C ARG A 45 13.76 -7.96 32.31
N GLY A 46 12.56 -8.55 32.19
CA GLY A 46 11.55 -8.53 33.23
C GLY A 46 10.54 -7.39 33.20
N ARG A 47 9.28 -7.75 32.94
CA ARG A 47 8.15 -7.45 33.84
C ARG A 47 6.88 -8.10 33.34
N GLY A 48 6.23 -8.90 34.19
CA GLY A 48 4.83 -9.27 33.98
C GLY A 48 4.48 -10.74 34.09
N GLY A 49 5.11 -11.48 35.01
CA GLY A 49 4.46 -12.67 35.55
C GLY A 49 3.13 -12.25 36.19
N ARG A 50 2.01 -12.69 35.60
CA ARG A 50 0.73 -12.73 36.32
C ARG A 50 0.67 -14.06 37.06
N PRO A 51 0.46 -14.06 38.39
CA PRO A 51 0.32 -15.29 39.15
C PRO A 51 -0.92 -16.03 38.69
N ARG A 52 -0.76 -17.34 38.46
CA ARG A 52 -1.83 -18.32 38.52
C ARG A 52 -2.53 -18.15 39.86
N ARG A 53 -3.76 -17.63 39.86
CA ARG A 53 -4.68 -17.83 40.97
C ARG A 53 -5.24 -19.24 40.84
N SER A 54 -4.71 -20.10 41.70
CA SER A 54 -5.37 -21.31 42.19
C SER A 54 -6.72 -20.97 42.82
N ASP A 55 -7.66 -21.89 42.65
CA ASP A 55 -8.65 -22.33 43.61
C ASP A 55 -9.33 -21.25 44.45
N ARG A 56 -10.51 -20.84 43.97
CA ARG A 56 -11.68 -20.78 44.86
C ARG A 56 -12.89 -21.31 44.12
N ASP A 57 -13.34 -22.45 44.63
CA ASP A 57 -14.72 -22.89 44.67
C ASP A 57 -15.72 -21.76 44.44
N ARG A 58 -16.41 -21.81 43.31
CA ARG A 58 -17.79 -21.35 43.24
C ARG A 58 -18.47 -22.05 42.07
N GLU A 59 -19.22 -23.07 42.44
CA GLU A 59 -20.38 -23.57 41.71
C GLU A 59 -21.26 -22.39 41.30
N ASP A 60 -21.25 -22.08 40.01
CA ASP A 60 -22.32 -21.45 39.21
C ASP A 60 -21.72 -21.12 37.84
N TYR A 61 -21.48 -22.19 37.07
CA TYR A 61 -21.07 -22.09 35.68
C TYR A 61 -22.30 -21.80 34.83
N ASP A 62 -22.51 -20.52 34.51
CA ASP A 62 -23.48 -20.05 33.53
C ASP A 62 -22.83 -20.03 32.13
N PRO A 63 -23.19 -20.94 31.20
CA PRO A 63 -22.56 -21.08 29.90
C PRO A 63 -22.89 -19.95 28.90
N ASP A 64 -23.72 -18.96 29.24
CA ASP A 64 -24.12 -17.90 28.30
C ASP A 64 -23.23 -16.64 28.28
N PHE A 65 -22.30 -16.48 29.23
CA PHE A 65 -21.51 -15.23 29.32
C PHE A 65 -20.29 -15.15 28.39
N ASP A 66 -19.75 -16.28 27.91
CA ASP A 66 -18.56 -16.30 27.03
C ASP A 66 -18.88 -16.15 25.54
N ARG A 67 -20.15 -16.16 25.14
CA ARG A 67 -20.56 -15.89 23.76
C ARG A 67 -20.60 -14.39 23.42
N ALA A 68 -20.59 -13.53 24.43
CA ALA A 68 -20.64 -12.07 24.25
C ALA A 68 -19.24 -11.41 24.15
N ARG A 69 -18.16 -12.07 24.60
CA ARG A 69 -16.83 -11.43 24.70
C ARG A 69 -15.88 -11.68 23.52
N THR A 70 -16.17 -12.66 22.67
CA THR A 70 -15.39 -12.89 21.43
C THR A 70 -15.87 -12.06 20.24
N LYS A 71 -16.92 -11.24 20.41
CA LYS A 71 -17.52 -10.43 19.32
C LYS A 71 -17.08 -8.95 19.28
N ALA A 72 -16.15 -8.52 20.13
CA ALA A 72 -15.77 -7.11 20.27
C ALA A 72 -14.39 -6.72 19.70
N THR A 73 -13.67 -7.63 19.01
CA THR A 73 -12.29 -7.33 18.54
C THR A 73 -12.09 -7.37 17.03
N PHE A 74 -13.10 -7.75 16.24
CA PHE A 74 -13.09 -7.56 14.79
C PHE A 74 -14.48 -7.16 14.33
N GLY A 75 -14.67 -5.85 14.11
CA GLY A 75 -15.86 -5.30 13.46
C GLY A 75 -15.91 -5.73 12.01
N ILE A 76 -16.41 -6.94 11.75
CA ILE A 76 -16.88 -7.38 10.45
C ILE A 76 -18.40 -7.43 10.56
N ASN A 77 -19.06 -6.44 9.95
CA ASN A 77 -20.51 -6.43 9.79
C ASN A 77 -20.91 -7.49 8.74
N ASN A 78 -20.97 -8.76 9.16
CA ASN A 78 -21.70 -9.79 8.43
C ASN A 78 -23.06 -9.95 9.11
N THR A 79 -24.05 -9.17 8.66
CA THR A 79 -25.45 -9.55 8.82
C THR A 79 -25.72 -10.72 7.87
N PRO A 80 -26.12 -11.91 8.35
CA PRO A 80 -26.59 -12.96 7.47
C PRO A 80 -27.92 -12.51 6.86
N ALA A 81 -28.01 -12.57 5.54
CA ALA A 81 -29.26 -12.41 4.81
C ALA A 81 -30.20 -13.56 5.23
N ASP A 82 -31.28 -13.20 5.90
CA ASP A 82 -32.48 -14.04 6.01
C ASP A 82 -33.09 -14.16 4.61
N GLU A 83 -32.67 -15.19 3.87
CA GLU A 83 -33.45 -15.75 2.78
C GLU A 83 -34.60 -16.56 3.37
N ASP A 84 -35.76 -15.95 3.64
CA ASP A 84 -37.04 -16.69 3.59
C ASP A 84 -38.34 -15.85 3.72
N SER A 85 -38.31 -14.51 3.65
CA SER A 85 -39.52 -13.70 3.89
C SER A 85 -40.39 -13.37 2.65
N TRP A 86 -40.18 -14.00 1.48
CA TRP A 86 -40.90 -13.65 0.24
C TRP A 86 -42.11 -14.53 -0.12
N ARG A 87 -42.59 -15.40 0.77
CA ARG A 87 -43.81 -16.20 0.48
C ARG A 87 -44.92 -16.00 1.52
N ARG A 88 -45.98 -15.32 1.04
CA ARG A 88 -47.38 -15.25 1.51
C ARG A 88 -47.75 -14.17 2.54
N ARG A 89 -48.48 -13.15 2.09
CA ARG A 89 -49.96 -13.14 2.21
C ARG A 89 -50.62 -12.07 1.32
N PRO A 90 -51.91 -12.25 0.96
CA PRO A 90 -52.58 -11.58 -0.16
C PRO A 90 -53.38 -10.34 0.25
N GLN A 91 -53.68 -9.54 -0.78
CA GLN A 91 -54.88 -8.71 -1.00
C GLN A 91 -55.60 -8.11 0.21
N SER A 92 -55.54 -6.78 0.32
CA SER A 92 -56.76 -5.99 0.47
C SER A 92 -56.67 -4.75 -0.42
N SER A 93 -57.65 -4.63 -1.30
CA SER A 93 -58.01 -3.42 -2.03
C SER A 93 -58.45 -2.33 -1.05
N ASP A 94 -58.05 -1.09 -1.31
CA ASP A 94 -58.98 0.03 -1.54
C ASP A 94 -58.23 1.37 -1.51
N ASP A 95 -58.35 2.07 -2.63
CA ASP A 95 -58.58 3.51 -2.74
C ASP A 95 -57.83 4.48 -1.81
N THR A 96 -56.85 5.19 -2.39
CA THR A 96 -57.06 6.63 -2.64
C THR A 96 -56.01 7.17 -3.60
N ALA A 97 -56.47 7.49 -4.80
CA ALA A 97 -55.75 8.31 -5.76
C ALA A 97 -55.48 9.70 -5.15
N SER A 98 -54.21 10.07 -5.09
CA SER A 98 -53.79 11.48 -5.05
C SER A 98 -52.59 11.60 -5.96
N GLU A 99 -52.94 11.75 -7.22
CA GLU A 99 -52.09 11.98 -8.37
C GLU A 99 -51.52 13.41 -8.29
N SER A 100 -50.48 13.59 -7.48
CA SER A 100 -49.66 14.80 -7.52
C SER A 100 -48.67 14.64 -8.69
N ALA A 101 -49.07 15.13 -9.86
CA ALA A 101 -48.25 15.27 -11.04
C ALA A 101 -47.11 16.27 -10.79
N SER A 102 -46.03 15.82 -10.17
CA SER A 102 -44.76 16.51 -10.25
C SER A 102 -44.05 16.04 -11.53
N PRO A 103 -43.58 16.94 -12.41
CA PRO A 103 -42.85 16.53 -13.60
C PRO A 103 -41.63 15.69 -13.18
N PRO A 104 -41.24 14.68 -13.97
CA PRO A 104 -40.08 13.86 -13.69
C PRO A 104 -38.86 14.79 -13.68
N ARG A 105 -38.40 15.15 -12.48
CA ARG A 105 -37.13 15.87 -12.33
C ARG A 105 -36.08 14.99 -12.98
N PRO A 106 -35.33 15.48 -13.98
CA PRO A 106 -34.19 14.74 -14.50
C PRO A 106 -33.33 14.39 -13.29
N ARG A 107 -33.15 13.08 -13.05
CA ARG A 107 -32.17 12.59 -12.09
C ARG A 107 -30.81 12.96 -12.67
N ILE A 108 -30.41 14.21 -12.49
CA ILE A 108 -29.02 14.62 -12.60
C ILE A 108 -28.30 13.62 -11.69
N PRO A 109 -27.34 12.84 -12.17
CA PRO A 109 -26.51 12.03 -11.31
C PRO A 109 -25.81 13.03 -10.38
N LEU A 110 -26.40 13.25 -9.20
CA LEU A 110 -25.71 13.76 -8.03
C LEU A 110 -24.76 12.66 -7.56
N GLY A 111 -23.92 12.19 -8.48
CA GLY A 111 -22.70 11.50 -8.13
C GLY A 111 -21.97 12.50 -7.27
N HIS A 112 -21.91 12.23 -5.97
CA HIS A 112 -20.90 12.79 -5.10
C HIS A 112 -19.56 12.43 -5.72
N HIS A 113 -19.14 13.21 -6.72
CA HIS A 113 -17.78 13.26 -7.20
C HIS A 113 -17.05 13.75 -5.98
N ASN A 114 -16.50 12.78 -5.25
CA ASN A 114 -15.65 13.07 -4.13
C ASN A 114 -14.62 14.05 -4.69
N ARG A 115 -14.49 15.25 -4.10
CA ARG A 115 -13.64 16.32 -4.64
C ARG A 115 -12.17 15.89 -4.82
N ASN A 116 -11.84 14.69 -4.35
CA ASN A 116 -10.54 14.07 -4.36
C ASN A 116 -10.39 12.98 -5.45
N THR A 117 -11.39 12.69 -6.28
CA THR A 117 -11.17 11.85 -7.46
C THR A 117 -10.49 12.69 -8.55
N PRO A 118 -9.26 12.32 -8.96
CA PRO A 118 -8.63 13.01 -10.07
C PRO A 118 -9.46 12.81 -11.32
N LEU A 119 -9.70 13.88 -12.09
CA LEU A 119 -10.41 13.82 -13.36
C LEU A 119 -9.51 13.20 -14.45
N ALA A 120 -9.04 11.98 -14.26
CA ALA A 120 -8.13 11.30 -15.18
C ALA A 120 -8.71 9.95 -15.63
N ASP A 121 -8.45 9.62 -16.88
CA ASP A 121 -8.85 8.35 -17.48
C ASP A 121 -7.87 7.24 -17.06
N VAL A 122 -6.60 7.59 -16.86
CA VAL A 122 -5.54 6.66 -16.44
C VAL A 122 -4.75 7.27 -15.29
N ILE A 123 -4.61 6.51 -14.20
CA ILE A 123 -3.79 6.87 -13.04
C ILE A 123 -2.66 5.87 -12.93
N VAL A 124 -1.43 6.36 -13.09
CA VAL A 124 -0.23 5.60 -12.73
C VAL A 124 0.05 5.83 -11.26
N VAL A 125 0.34 4.78 -10.50
CA VAL A 125 0.39 4.83 -9.03
C VAL A 125 1.81 4.61 -8.52
N ASP A 126 2.29 5.52 -7.67
CA ASP A 126 3.55 5.34 -6.93
C ASP A 126 3.40 4.37 -5.74
N ALA A 127 4.51 3.80 -5.27
CA ALA A 127 4.54 2.90 -4.11
C ALA A 127 4.02 3.60 -2.85
N SER A 128 4.26 4.91 -2.70
CA SER A 128 3.73 5.70 -1.57
C SER A 128 2.21 5.63 -1.48
N VAL A 129 1.50 5.70 -2.61
CA VAL A 129 0.03 5.67 -2.66
C VAL A 129 -0.50 4.30 -2.27
N LEU A 130 0.14 3.22 -2.73
CA LEU A 130 -0.25 1.86 -2.34
C LEU A 130 -0.10 1.62 -0.83
N ILE A 131 0.87 2.27 -0.19
CA ILE A 131 1.14 2.10 1.25
C ILE A 131 0.29 3.01 2.11
N TYR A 132 0.16 4.28 1.73
CA TYR A 132 -0.44 5.32 2.57
C TYR A 132 -1.84 5.73 2.15
N ALA A 133 -2.30 5.38 0.95
CA ALA A 133 -3.60 5.75 0.41
C ALA A 133 -4.27 4.62 -0.40
N LEU A 134 -4.17 3.38 0.08
CA LEU A 134 -4.71 2.19 -0.59
C LEU A 134 -6.21 2.29 -0.88
N GLY A 135 -6.99 2.88 0.02
CA GLY A 135 -8.42 3.07 -0.20
C GLY A 135 -8.72 4.05 -1.34
N ALA A 136 -7.82 4.97 -1.69
CA ALA A 136 -7.97 5.82 -2.87
C ALA A 136 -7.87 4.97 -4.14
N VAL A 137 -6.92 4.05 -4.20
CA VAL A 137 -6.76 3.10 -5.30
C VAL A 137 -8.01 2.24 -5.45
N GLN A 138 -8.52 1.67 -4.35
CA GLN A 138 -9.76 0.88 -4.38
C GLN A 138 -10.97 1.69 -4.87
N ARG A 139 -11.11 2.95 -4.44
CA ARG A 139 -12.19 3.83 -4.92
C ARG A 139 -12.08 4.06 -6.43
N TRP A 140 -10.88 4.39 -6.94
CA TRP A 140 -10.67 4.61 -8.38
C TRP A 140 -10.98 3.35 -9.21
N CYS A 141 -10.68 2.17 -8.68
CA CYS A 141 -11.04 0.89 -9.32
C CYS A 141 -12.55 0.66 -9.39
N HIS A 142 -13.33 1.19 -8.44
CA HIS A 142 -14.79 1.02 -8.39
C HIS A 142 -15.58 2.11 -9.13
N ASP A 143 -15.05 3.32 -9.25
CA ASP A 143 -15.74 4.47 -9.88
C ASP A 143 -16.04 4.23 -11.38
N GLY A 144 -15.40 3.24 -12.00
CA GLY A 144 -15.74 2.74 -13.35
C GLY A 144 -15.31 3.65 -14.51
N GLN A 145 -14.78 4.84 -14.24
CA GLN A 145 -14.29 5.76 -15.27
C GLN A 145 -12.78 5.68 -15.45
N THR A 146 -12.05 5.36 -14.39
CA THR A 146 -10.60 5.44 -14.36
C THR A 146 -9.93 4.07 -14.43
N GLN A 147 -8.83 3.99 -15.16
CA GLN A 147 -7.94 2.83 -15.18
C GLN A 147 -6.72 3.10 -14.30
N VAL A 148 -6.42 2.19 -13.39
CA VAL A 148 -5.26 2.22 -12.51
C VAL A 148 -4.15 1.35 -13.12
N VAL A 149 -2.95 1.93 -13.23
CA VAL A 149 -1.74 1.22 -13.67
C VAL A 149 -0.75 1.17 -12.52
N ILE A 150 -0.32 -0.04 -12.18
CA ILE A 150 0.70 -0.29 -11.17
C ILE A 150 2.05 -0.54 -11.85
N PRO A 151 3.05 0.35 -11.68
CA PRO A 151 4.40 0.10 -12.19
C PRO A 151 5.01 -1.17 -11.59
N LEU A 152 5.82 -1.89 -12.37
CA LEU A 152 6.51 -3.09 -11.90
C LEU A 152 7.46 -2.77 -10.73
N GLU A 153 8.08 -1.59 -10.75
CA GLU A 153 8.98 -1.16 -9.69
C GLU A 153 8.25 -0.85 -8.37
N ALA A 154 6.97 -0.47 -8.44
CA ALA A 154 6.14 -0.33 -7.24
C ALA A 154 5.96 -1.69 -6.55
N LEU A 155 5.76 -2.76 -7.32
CA LEU A 155 5.65 -4.13 -6.81
C LEU A 155 6.96 -4.61 -6.19
N ASN A 156 8.10 -4.36 -6.86
CA ASN A 156 9.43 -4.65 -6.30
C ASN A 156 9.65 -3.93 -4.96
N THR A 157 9.21 -2.67 -4.87
CA THR A 157 9.28 -1.88 -3.65
C THR A 157 8.42 -2.49 -2.54
N LEU A 158 7.17 -2.89 -2.82
CA LEU A 158 6.31 -3.59 -1.85
C LEU A 158 6.95 -4.90 -1.36
N ASP A 159 7.64 -5.62 -2.24
CA ASP A 159 8.31 -6.87 -1.91
C ASP A 159 9.50 -6.69 -0.97
N VAL A 160 10.25 -5.61 -1.11
CA VAL A 160 11.30 -5.25 -0.14
C VAL A 160 10.66 -4.86 1.20
N LEU A 161 9.59 -4.06 1.15
CA LEU A 161 8.94 -3.50 2.33
C LEU A 161 8.12 -4.51 3.12
N LYS A 162 7.65 -5.60 2.52
CA LYS A 162 6.95 -6.68 3.24
C LYS A 162 7.84 -7.38 4.26
N SER A 163 9.16 -7.21 4.16
CA SER A 163 10.12 -7.72 5.14
C SER A 163 10.14 -6.82 6.38
N GLY A 164 9.82 -7.38 7.55
CA GLY A 164 9.84 -6.64 8.83
C GLY A 164 8.48 -6.57 9.54
N THR A 165 8.46 -5.89 10.68
CA THR A 165 7.28 -5.80 11.58
C THR A 165 6.79 -4.37 11.78
N ASN A 166 7.37 -3.40 11.07
CA ASN A 166 6.93 -2.02 11.13
C ASN A 166 5.56 -1.82 10.44
N GLN A 167 4.94 -0.67 10.69
CA GLN A 167 3.63 -0.35 10.10
C GLN A 167 3.68 -0.29 8.57
N THR A 168 4.79 0.16 8.00
CA THR A 168 5.03 0.13 6.55
C THR A 168 4.96 -1.30 6.01
N ALA A 169 5.59 -2.28 6.66
CA ALA A 169 5.51 -3.68 6.24
C ALA A 169 4.09 -4.26 6.36
N VAL A 170 3.35 -3.91 7.41
CA VAL A 170 1.94 -4.33 7.56
C VAL A 170 1.09 -3.77 6.42
N ARG A 171 1.23 -2.49 6.11
CA ARG A 171 0.52 -1.83 4.99
C ARG A 171 0.95 -2.39 3.64
N SER A 172 2.23 -2.65 3.45
CA SER A 172 2.77 -3.27 2.23
C SER A 172 2.14 -4.63 1.97
N ARG A 173 2.01 -5.48 3.00
CA ARG A 173 1.31 -6.78 2.88
C ARG A 173 -0.17 -6.60 2.56
N ALA A 174 -0.83 -5.60 3.15
CA ALA A 174 -2.22 -5.32 2.86
C ALA A 174 -2.41 -4.88 1.40
N ALA A 175 -1.53 -4.00 0.90
CA ALA A 175 -1.51 -3.59 -0.50
C ALA A 175 -1.27 -4.77 -1.44
N SER A 176 -0.28 -5.63 -1.17
CA SER A 176 -0.03 -6.84 -1.97
C SER A 176 -1.25 -7.75 -2.05
N ARG A 177 -1.96 -7.98 -0.93
CA ARG A 177 -3.20 -8.80 -0.93
C ARG A 177 -4.29 -8.19 -1.80
N VAL A 178 -4.52 -6.88 -1.69
CA VAL A 178 -5.52 -6.18 -2.53
C VAL A 178 -5.13 -6.28 -4.01
N LEU A 179 -3.85 -6.14 -4.34
CA LEU A 179 -3.39 -6.28 -5.72
C LEU A 179 -3.53 -7.72 -6.24
N GLU A 180 -3.25 -8.73 -5.43
CA GLU A 180 -3.48 -10.15 -5.79
C GLU A 180 -4.95 -10.45 -6.05
N GLU A 181 -5.86 -9.82 -5.28
CA GLU A 181 -7.31 -10.00 -5.43
C GLU A 181 -7.87 -9.23 -6.64
N GLU A 182 -7.37 -8.03 -6.91
CA GLU A 182 -7.94 -7.15 -7.94
C GLU A 182 -7.27 -7.30 -9.32
N VAL A 183 -5.95 -7.49 -9.37
CA VAL A 183 -5.22 -7.57 -10.66
C VAL A 183 -5.61 -8.85 -11.40
N GLY A 184 -6.11 -8.70 -12.62
CA GLY A 184 -6.59 -9.80 -13.46
C GLY A 184 -8.07 -10.11 -13.29
N ASN A 185 -8.66 -9.79 -12.13
CA ASN A 185 -10.10 -9.93 -11.90
C ASN A 185 -10.86 -8.64 -12.25
N ASN A 186 -10.27 -7.49 -11.96
CA ASN A 186 -10.83 -6.18 -12.23
C ASN A 186 -10.14 -5.55 -13.45
N PRO A 187 -10.86 -5.33 -14.59
CA PRO A 187 -10.26 -4.78 -15.80
C PRO A 187 -9.79 -3.32 -15.64
N ARG A 188 -10.16 -2.66 -14.54
CA ARG A 188 -9.77 -1.29 -14.22
C ARG A 188 -8.41 -1.19 -13.60
N ILE A 189 -7.86 -2.25 -13.03
CA ILE A 189 -6.50 -2.24 -12.51
C ILE A 189 -5.63 -3.20 -13.30
N ARG A 190 -4.47 -2.74 -13.71
CA ARG A 190 -3.47 -3.58 -14.37
C ARG A 190 -2.07 -3.27 -13.89
N VAL A 191 -1.20 -4.24 -14.07
CA VAL A 191 0.24 -4.07 -13.89
C VAL A 191 0.85 -3.60 -15.21
N GLN A 192 1.87 -2.76 -15.12
CA GLN A 192 2.70 -2.36 -16.25
C GLN A 192 3.26 -3.61 -16.97
N ARG A 193 3.27 -3.59 -18.31
CA ARG A 193 3.89 -4.67 -19.11
C ARG A 193 5.41 -4.53 -19.10
N ASP A 194 6.15 -5.63 -19.28
CA ASP A 194 7.61 -5.62 -19.29
C ASP A 194 8.21 -4.72 -20.39
N ASP A 195 7.52 -4.59 -21.52
CA ASP A 195 7.88 -3.75 -22.66
C ASP A 195 7.30 -2.32 -22.58
N ALA A 196 6.45 -2.05 -21.58
CA ALA A 196 5.74 -0.78 -21.42
C ALA A 196 6.58 0.25 -20.66
N PHE A 197 7.77 0.56 -21.17
CA PHE A 197 8.64 1.58 -20.59
C PHE A 197 9.32 2.43 -21.66
N VAL A 198 9.67 3.67 -21.30
CA VAL A 198 10.53 4.52 -22.12
C VAL A 198 11.94 4.52 -21.51
N PRO A 199 13.01 4.29 -22.28
CA PRO A 199 14.38 4.39 -21.76
C PRO A 199 14.64 5.78 -21.15
N TRP A 200 15.26 5.81 -19.97
CA TRP A 200 15.50 7.05 -19.22
C TRP A 200 16.27 8.10 -20.05
N ASP A 201 17.28 7.66 -20.81
CA ASP A 201 18.11 8.56 -21.61
C ASP A 201 17.30 9.30 -22.68
N SER A 202 16.28 8.65 -23.25
CA SER A 202 15.34 9.27 -24.19
C SER A 202 14.47 10.34 -23.54
N ILE A 203 14.13 10.17 -22.26
CA ILE A 203 13.35 11.15 -21.48
C ILE A 203 14.23 12.34 -21.11
N ALA A 204 15.43 12.08 -20.59
CA ALA A 204 16.40 13.09 -20.19
C ALA A 204 16.84 13.96 -21.39
N ALA A 205 17.12 13.33 -22.54
CA ALA A 205 17.47 14.05 -23.77
C ALA A 205 16.34 14.98 -24.24
N LYS A 206 15.08 14.51 -24.25
CA LYS A 206 13.93 15.34 -24.64
C LYS A 206 13.70 16.51 -23.68
N SER A 207 13.91 16.30 -22.38
CA SER A 207 13.79 17.36 -21.38
C SER A 207 14.86 18.45 -21.56
N ALA A 208 16.07 18.08 -21.96
CA ALA A 208 17.15 19.03 -22.24
C ALA A 208 16.86 19.91 -23.48
N THR A 209 16.17 19.37 -24.49
CA THR A 209 15.89 20.08 -25.75
C THR A 209 14.61 20.92 -25.71
N GLY A 210 13.63 20.53 -24.89
CA GLY A 210 12.27 21.08 -24.94
C GLY A 210 11.91 22.13 -23.88
N ALA A 211 12.75 22.35 -22.87
CA ALA A 211 12.52 23.43 -21.92
C ALA A 211 12.99 24.75 -22.53
N THR A 212 12.08 25.72 -22.63
CA THR A 212 12.35 27.15 -22.79
C THR A 212 13.38 27.59 -21.77
N SER A 213 14.66 27.39 -22.10
CA SER A 213 15.77 27.85 -21.30
C SER A 213 15.67 29.36 -21.25
N ILE A 214 15.35 29.89 -20.07
CA ILE A 214 15.55 31.31 -19.77
C ILE A 214 17.06 31.53 -20.00
N PRO A 215 17.48 32.35 -20.99
CA PRO A 215 18.83 32.29 -21.55
C PRO A 215 20.01 32.65 -20.61
N ASN A 216 19.77 32.90 -19.32
CA ASN A 216 20.78 33.48 -18.44
C ASN A 216 20.79 32.94 -16.99
N GLN A 217 20.10 31.83 -16.70
CA GLN A 217 20.30 31.16 -15.42
C GLN A 217 21.31 30.02 -15.64
N PRO A 218 22.57 30.14 -15.14
CA PRO A 218 23.49 29.02 -15.17
C PRO A 218 22.94 27.98 -14.20
N ASP A 219 22.21 27.01 -14.76
CA ASP A 219 21.63 25.89 -14.03
C ASP A 219 22.75 24.88 -13.73
N THR A 220 23.72 25.30 -12.91
CA THR A 220 24.87 24.51 -12.46
C THR A 220 24.48 23.42 -11.48
N ARG A 221 23.19 23.31 -11.12
CA ARG A 221 22.75 22.31 -10.14
C ARG A 221 22.70 20.88 -10.72
N TRP A 222 22.62 20.73 -12.04
CA TRP A 222 22.38 19.41 -12.66
C TRP A 222 23.32 19.04 -13.81
N LYS A 223 24.39 19.82 -14.05
CA LYS A 223 25.51 19.40 -14.90
C LYS A 223 26.37 18.36 -14.17
N VAL A 224 25.84 17.15 -14.02
CA VAL A 224 26.62 15.96 -13.70
C VAL A 224 26.30 14.93 -14.76
N GLU A 225 27.32 14.58 -15.53
CA GLU A 225 27.34 13.49 -16.50
C GLU A 225 26.63 12.24 -15.91
N GLY A 226 25.49 11.82 -16.47
CA GLY A 226 24.80 10.58 -16.07
C GLY A 226 23.67 10.68 -15.03
N ALA A 227 23.05 11.86 -14.86
CA ALA A 227 21.74 12.08 -14.20
C ALA A 227 21.48 11.24 -12.92
N GLY A 228 21.98 11.74 -11.78
CA GLY A 228 21.98 11.14 -10.43
C GLY A 228 20.62 10.82 -9.78
N ALA A 229 19.58 10.60 -10.58
CA ALA A 229 18.33 9.99 -10.18
C ALA A 229 18.56 8.51 -9.77
N PRO A 230 18.08 8.06 -8.60
CA PRO A 230 18.09 6.65 -8.23
C PRO A 230 17.34 5.77 -9.23
N GLU A 231 17.83 4.54 -9.42
CA GLU A 231 17.35 3.64 -10.47
C GLU A 231 15.87 3.23 -10.30
N TRP A 232 15.45 2.93 -9.07
CA TRP A 232 14.05 2.66 -8.73
C TRP A 232 13.12 3.81 -9.16
N MET A 233 13.53 5.05 -8.92
CA MET A 233 12.73 6.23 -9.27
C MET A 233 12.68 6.41 -10.79
N LYS A 234 13.80 6.20 -11.50
CA LYS A 234 13.82 6.24 -12.96
C LYS A 234 12.77 5.30 -13.54
N ARG A 235 12.71 4.05 -13.09
CA ARG A 235 11.75 3.05 -13.57
C ARG A 235 10.29 3.47 -13.36
N MET A 236 9.98 4.01 -12.18
CA MET A 236 8.64 4.52 -11.87
C MET A 236 8.21 5.63 -12.82
N VAL A 237 9.09 6.62 -13.04
CA VAL A 237 8.81 7.75 -13.93
C VAL A 237 8.79 7.33 -15.40
N CYS A 238 9.64 6.38 -15.80
CA CYS A 238 9.64 5.79 -17.14
C CYS A 238 8.31 5.09 -17.48
N CYS A 239 7.70 4.40 -16.50
CA CYS A 239 6.36 3.83 -16.63
C CYS A 239 5.33 4.93 -16.90
N ALA A 240 5.29 5.95 -16.03
CA ALA A 240 4.35 7.07 -16.18
C ALA A 240 4.50 7.79 -17.52
N LYS A 241 5.75 7.99 -18.00
CA LYS A 241 6.02 8.61 -19.29
C LYS A 241 5.62 7.74 -20.48
N TRP A 242 5.74 6.42 -20.36
CA TRP A 242 5.25 5.49 -21.37
C TRP A 242 3.73 5.57 -21.47
N GLU A 243 3.02 5.49 -20.35
CA GLU A 243 1.56 5.58 -20.29
C GLU A 243 1.07 6.94 -20.82
N ALA A 244 1.75 8.05 -20.51
CA ALA A 244 1.39 9.37 -21.05
C ALA A 244 1.67 9.56 -22.56
N GLY A 245 2.47 8.68 -23.17
CA GLY A 245 2.89 8.78 -24.56
C GLY A 245 2.49 7.55 -25.38
N THR A 246 3.45 6.67 -25.65
CA THR A 246 3.30 5.49 -26.51
C THR A 246 2.18 4.54 -26.05
N GLY A 247 1.98 4.42 -24.74
CA GLY A 247 0.96 3.56 -24.15
C GLY A 247 -0.47 4.09 -24.28
N ASN A 248 -0.64 5.32 -24.74
CA ASN A 248 -1.92 6.00 -24.80
C ASN A 248 -2.21 6.58 -26.20
N PRO A 249 -2.47 5.69 -27.19
CA PRO A 249 -2.81 6.13 -28.54
C PRO A 249 -4.15 6.87 -28.61
N GLU A 250 -5.02 6.66 -27.62
CA GLU A 250 -6.36 7.28 -27.55
C GLU A 250 -6.33 8.72 -26.99
N GLY A 251 -5.17 9.21 -26.54
CA GLY A 251 -5.05 10.55 -25.99
C GLY A 251 -5.80 10.76 -24.67
N LYS A 252 -6.02 9.68 -23.91
CA LYS A 252 -6.59 9.71 -22.56
C LYS A 252 -5.79 10.62 -21.64
N ARG A 253 -6.43 11.25 -20.67
CA ARG A 253 -5.69 12.02 -19.66
C ARG A 253 -5.01 11.06 -18.68
N VAL A 254 -3.67 11.10 -18.67
CA VAL A 254 -2.83 10.29 -17.79
C VAL A 254 -2.25 11.17 -16.70
N ILE A 255 -2.42 10.76 -15.45
CA ILE A 255 -1.80 11.41 -14.30
C ILE A 255 -0.93 10.43 -13.53
N PHE A 256 0.01 10.96 -12.78
CA PHE A 256 0.84 10.20 -11.86
C PHE A 256 0.49 10.54 -10.42
N ALA A 257 -0.06 9.58 -9.69
CA ALA A 257 -0.49 9.74 -8.31
C ALA A 257 0.66 9.43 -7.34
N VAL A 258 0.90 10.38 -6.42
CA VAL A 258 1.95 10.30 -5.39
C VAL A 258 1.40 10.84 -4.07
N VAL A 259 1.82 10.30 -2.92
CA VAL A 259 1.38 10.83 -1.62
C VAL A 259 2.09 12.14 -1.29
N ASP A 260 1.41 13.09 -0.63
CA ASP A 260 2.09 14.32 -0.22
C ASP A 260 3.09 14.04 0.91
N ALA A 261 4.37 14.38 0.69
CA ALA A 261 5.47 14.09 1.60
C ALA A 261 5.29 14.70 3.00
N LYS A 262 4.48 15.77 3.10
CA LYS A 262 4.11 16.39 4.38
C LYS A 262 3.44 15.40 5.35
N ASP A 263 2.79 14.37 4.81
CA ASP A 263 2.08 13.37 5.60
C ASP A 263 2.94 12.14 5.96
N THR A 264 4.13 11.99 5.36
CA THR A 264 5.00 10.81 5.49
C THR A 264 6.19 11.02 6.43
N ALA A 265 6.47 12.26 6.86
CA ALA A 265 7.67 12.70 7.61
C ALA A 265 7.97 12.07 9.00
N THR A 266 7.37 10.94 9.35
CA THR A 266 7.48 10.34 10.71
C THR A 266 8.11 8.95 10.75
N SER A 267 8.38 8.30 9.61
CA SER A 267 9.21 7.09 9.64
C SER A 267 10.69 7.47 9.50
N GLY A 268 11.54 6.80 10.30
CA GLY A 268 13.01 6.88 10.22
C GLY A 268 13.64 5.52 9.88
N GLY A 269 12.91 4.69 9.16
CA GLY A 269 13.35 3.42 8.58
C GLY A 269 14.25 3.59 7.37
N ARG A 270 15.06 2.55 7.11
CA ARG A 270 16.02 2.48 6.00
C ARG A 270 15.41 2.73 4.61
N TYR A 271 14.11 2.47 4.44
CA TYR A 271 13.41 2.46 3.16
C TYR A 271 12.42 3.62 2.99
N ASP A 272 12.46 4.63 3.85
CA ASP A 272 11.47 5.71 3.79
C ASP A 272 11.53 6.54 2.51
N ASN A 273 12.73 6.73 1.96
CA ASN A 273 12.93 7.42 0.69
C ASN A 273 12.28 6.70 -0.51
N LEU A 274 11.89 5.42 -0.36
CA LEU A 274 11.18 4.67 -1.39
C LEU A 274 9.66 4.90 -1.35
N VAL A 275 9.15 5.44 -0.24
CA VAL A 275 7.71 5.50 0.06
C VAL A 275 7.23 6.90 0.42
N ASP A 276 8.14 7.87 0.51
CA ASP A 276 7.79 9.27 0.79
C ASP A 276 7.08 9.97 -0.38
N GLY A 277 7.33 9.50 -1.61
CA GLY A 277 6.84 10.10 -2.84
C GLY A 277 7.52 11.42 -3.24
N GLU A 278 8.37 12.00 -2.40
CA GLU A 278 8.87 13.37 -2.61
C GLU A 278 9.75 13.45 -3.85
N LEU A 279 10.75 12.57 -3.92
CA LEU A 279 11.69 12.54 -5.03
C LEU A 279 10.98 12.21 -6.36
N VAL A 280 10.03 11.27 -6.31
CA VAL A 280 9.24 10.85 -7.47
C VAL A 280 8.35 11.99 -7.98
N SER A 281 7.73 12.76 -7.08
CA SER A 281 6.92 13.93 -7.40
C SER A 281 7.75 15.04 -8.04
N GLU A 282 8.94 15.34 -7.48
CA GLU A 282 9.84 16.37 -7.99
C GLU A 282 10.29 16.06 -9.42
N TRP A 283 10.79 14.84 -9.65
CA TRP A 283 11.29 14.42 -10.96
C TRP A 283 10.19 14.33 -12.01
N SER A 284 9.02 13.82 -11.63
CA SER A 284 7.88 13.76 -12.54
C SER A 284 7.43 15.15 -13.01
N THR A 285 7.38 16.11 -12.09
CA THR A 285 7.04 17.51 -12.41
C THR A 285 8.07 18.13 -13.36
N LYS A 286 9.37 17.91 -13.11
CA LYS A 286 10.45 18.37 -14.00
C LYS A 286 10.36 17.78 -15.40
N LEU A 287 9.88 16.55 -15.51
CA LEU A 287 9.72 15.84 -16.79
C LEU A 287 8.38 16.12 -17.48
N GLY A 288 7.61 17.08 -16.97
CA GLY A 288 6.35 17.53 -17.52
C GLY A 288 5.24 16.48 -17.42
N LEU A 289 5.31 15.58 -16.42
CA LEU A 289 4.19 14.71 -16.08
C LEU A 289 3.21 15.46 -15.19
N GLU A 290 1.93 15.20 -15.38
CA GLU A 290 0.89 15.71 -14.50
C GLU A 290 0.88 14.89 -13.20
N VAL A 291 1.29 15.50 -12.09
CA VAL A 291 1.37 14.83 -10.78
C VAL A 291 0.18 15.25 -9.91
N VAL A 292 -0.54 14.26 -9.38
CA VAL A 292 -1.60 14.49 -8.40
C VAL A 292 -1.12 14.01 -7.03
N LYS A 293 -1.19 14.91 -6.05
CA LYS A 293 -0.88 14.61 -4.66
C LYS A 293 -2.10 14.01 -3.97
N VAL A 294 -1.91 12.85 -3.35
CA VAL A 294 -2.95 12.11 -2.65
C VAL A 294 -2.71 12.25 -1.15
N ASP A 295 -3.76 12.62 -0.42
CA ASP A 295 -3.69 12.69 1.03
C ASP A 295 -3.48 11.30 1.64
N LYS A 296 -2.66 11.23 2.69
CA LYS A 296 -2.50 9.98 3.45
C LYS A 296 -3.80 9.59 4.12
N GLU A 297 -4.21 8.34 3.92
CA GLU A 297 -5.37 7.79 4.60
C GLU A 297 -5.08 7.62 6.10
N ARG A 298 -6.03 8.12 6.90
CA ARG A 298 -6.01 7.89 8.34
C ARG A 298 -6.24 6.39 8.58
N PRO A 299 -5.41 5.75 9.42
CA PRO A 299 -5.63 4.35 9.76
C PRO A 299 -7.04 4.18 10.33
N ALA A 300 -7.82 3.28 9.73
CA ALA A 300 -9.15 2.94 10.18
C ALA A 300 -9.07 2.55 11.66
N GLY A 301 -9.64 3.38 12.54
CA GLY A 301 -9.60 3.17 13.99
C GLY A 301 -8.90 4.27 14.80
N SER A 302 -8.31 5.29 14.18
CA SER A 302 -7.99 6.51 14.92
C SER A 302 -9.30 7.29 15.17
N PRO A 303 -9.80 7.37 16.41
CA PRO A 303 -10.97 8.18 16.70
C PRO A 303 -10.65 9.62 16.29
N THR A 304 -11.45 10.18 15.40
CA THR A 304 -11.32 11.58 15.00
C THR A 304 -11.50 12.44 16.25
N LYS A 305 -10.37 12.89 16.81
CA LYS A 305 -10.30 13.75 18.00
C LYS A 305 -10.91 15.11 17.65
N GLY A 306 -12.24 15.18 17.67
CA GLY A 306 -12.97 16.37 17.22
C GLY A 306 -14.44 16.09 16.92
N GLU A 307 -14.81 14.89 16.48
CA GLU A 307 -16.23 14.54 16.31
C GLU A 307 -16.80 13.93 17.59
N ARG A 308 -16.47 14.56 18.72
CA ARG A 308 -17.32 14.50 19.90
C ARG A 308 -18.54 15.34 19.53
N ARG A 309 -19.44 14.74 18.73
CA ARG A 309 -20.77 15.28 18.52
C ARG A 309 -21.28 15.63 19.90
N THR A 310 -21.46 16.92 20.11
CA THR A 310 -22.56 17.50 20.85
C THR A 310 -23.87 16.89 20.31
N ARG A 311 -24.09 15.60 20.56
CA ARG A 311 -25.37 15.15 21.11
C ARG A 311 -25.33 15.80 22.50
N GLY A 312 -25.90 16.98 22.72
CA GLY A 312 -27.32 17.18 22.43
C GLY A 312 -28.02 15.98 23.08
N GLY A 313 -28.02 15.85 24.40
CA GLY A 313 -28.55 16.89 25.26
C GLY A 313 -30.08 16.96 25.08
N GLY A 314 -30.73 15.82 24.93
CA GLY A 314 -32.14 15.58 25.21
C GLY A 314 -32.19 14.17 25.81
N GLY A 315 -32.48 13.96 27.08
CA GLY A 315 -33.59 14.57 27.81
C GLY A 315 -34.84 13.78 27.47
N GLY A 316 -35.17 12.79 28.29
CA GLY A 316 -36.33 11.91 28.13
C GLY A 316 -36.04 10.54 28.73
N ALA A 317 -36.11 10.43 30.06
CA ALA A 317 -37.25 9.80 30.73
C ALA A 317 -37.29 8.28 30.47
N SER A 318 -36.79 7.48 31.41
CA SER A 318 -37.64 6.88 32.44
C SER A 318 -38.76 6.02 31.83
N ARG A 319 -38.58 4.70 31.84
CA ARG A 319 -39.54 3.71 32.37
C ARG A 319 -39.00 2.30 32.21
N SER A 320 -38.55 1.76 33.34
CA SER A 320 -38.94 0.45 33.87
C SER A 320 -39.80 -0.43 32.96
N ALA A 321 -39.26 -1.58 32.53
CA ALA A 321 -40.03 -2.81 32.40
C ALA A 321 -39.07 -4.01 32.40
N SER A 322 -38.92 -4.55 33.60
CA SER A 322 -38.56 -5.94 33.87
C SER A 322 -39.32 -6.92 32.98
N GLY A 323 -38.60 -7.76 32.25
CA GLY A 323 -39.15 -8.94 31.58
C GLY A 323 -38.02 -9.96 31.33
N PRO A 324 -38.05 -11.15 31.94
CA PRO A 324 -37.11 -12.22 31.64
C PRO A 324 -37.57 -12.95 30.36
N PRO A 325 -36.69 -13.22 29.38
CA PRO A 325 -37.04 -14.09 28.28
C PRO A 325 -37.01 -15.58 28.73
N PRO A 326 -37.94 -16.40 28.22
CA PRO A 326 -38.10 -17.79 28.64
C PRO A 326 -37.09 -18.74 27.98
N ASN A 327 -36.71 -19.74 28.77
CA ASN A 327 -36.04 -20.98 28.37
C ASN A 327 -36.71 -21.62 27.14
N GLY A 328 -35.93 -21.90 26.09
CA GLY A 328 -36.40 -22.50 24.85
C GLY A 328 -35.34 -23.33 24.12
N ARG A 329 -35.13 -24.56 24.61
CA ARG A 329 -34.89 -25.82 23.88
C ARG A 329 -34.10 -25.80 22.55
N SER A 330 -32.95 -26.48 22.61
CA SER A 330 -32.66 -27.75 21.91
C SER A 330 -32.43 -27.78 20.38
N ARG A 331 -31.35 -28.50 20.05
CA ARG A 331 -31.07 -29.27 18.81
C ARG A 331 -30.64 -28.50 17.56
N GLY A 332 -29.33 -28.60 17.29
CA GLY A 332 -28.74 -28.34 15.98
C GLY A 332 -27.29 -28.84 15.92
N ARG A 333 -27.14 -30.16 15.87
CA ARG A 333 -25.87 -30.87 15.63
C ARG A 333 -25.42 -30.55 14.19
N GLY A 334 -24.69 -29.44 14.02
CA GLY A 334 -24.14 -29.03 12.73
C GLY A 334 -22.93 -29.88 12.37
N ALA A 335 -23.04 -30.58 11.25
CA ALA A 335 -22.10 -31.55 10.74
C ALA A 335 -20.69 -30.97 10.51
N LEU A 336 -19.71 -31.75 10.92
CA LEU A 336 -18.31 -31.62 10.54
C LEU A 336 -18.23 -31.88 9.02
N VAL A 337 -18.08 -30.83 8.23
CA VAL A 337 -17.81 -30.96 6.80
C VAL A 337 -16.37 -31.47 6.67
N GLU A 338 -16.23 -32.78 6.46
CA GLU A 338 -14.98 -33.38 6.00
C GLU A 338 -14.61 -32.73 4.66
N LYS A 339 -13.51 -31.96 4.68
CA LYS A 339 -12.86 -31.51 3.45
C LYS A 339 -12.33 -32.76 2.75
N PRO A 340 -12.69 -33.03 1.47
CA PRO A 340 -12.04 -34.09 0.71
C PRO A 340 -10.54 -33.81 0.64
N ALA A 341 -9.74 -34.80 1.02
CA ALA A 341 -8.30 -34.75 0.85
C ALA A 341 -7.99 -34.52 -0.65
N PRO A 342 -7.08 -33.60 -1.00
CA PRO A 342 -6.70 -33.42 -2.39
C PRO A 342 -6.11 -34.72 -2.91
N ALA A 343 -6.73 -35.27 -3.96
CA ALA A 343 -6.21 -36.41 -4.69
C ALA A 343 -4.82 -36.02 -5.24
N ILE A 344 -3.77 -36.60 -4.68
CA ILE A 344 -2.41 -36.50 -5.18
C ILE A 344 -2.38 -37.29 -6.48
N THR A 345 -2.62 -36.62 -7.60
CA THR A 345 -2.39 -37.19 -8.92
C THR A 345 -0.89 -37.34 -9.09
N ALA A 346 -0.41 -38.59 -9.10
CA ALA A 346 0.98 -38.89 -9.40
C ALA A 346 1.33 -38.32 -10.80
N PRO A 347 2.45 -37.59 -10.94
CA PRO A 347 2.86 -37.08 -12.24
C PRO A 347 3.17 -38.24 -13.19
N PRO A 348 2.89 -38.08 -14.50
CA PRO A 348 3.20 -39.10 -15.50
C PRO A 348 4.70 -39.40 -15.48
N ALA A 349 5.03 -40.69 -15.38
CA ALA A 349 6.40 -41.18 -15.42
C ALA A 349 7.05 -40.79 -16.76
N GLY A 350 8.07 -39.93 -16.71
CA GLY A 350 8.90 -39.67 -17.88
C GLY A 350 9.45 -38.27 -18.04
N LYS A 351 9.99 -37.66 -16.98
CA LYS A 351 11.02 -36.58 -17.05
C LYS A 351 11.57 -36.33 -15.65
N VAL A 352 12.76 -36.89 -15.38
CA VAL A 352 13.51 -36.64 -14.15
C VAL A 352 14.10 -35.24 -14.25
N ILE A 353 13.52 -34.26 -13.57
CA ILE A 353 14.11 -32.93 -13.40
C ILE A 353 15.16 -33.06 -12.29
N ARG A 354 16.44 -33.15 -12.67
CA ARG A 354 17.56 -33.04 -11.72
C ARG A 354 17.74 -31.58 -11.36
N VAL A 355 17.49 -31.24 -10.10
CA VAL A 355 17.88 -29.95 -9.52
C VAL A 355 19.38 -30.00 -9.30
N LEU A 356 20.14 -29.32 -10.17
CA LEU A 356 21.59 -29.20 -10.03
C LEU A 356 21.91 -28.28 -8.84
N ALA A 357 22.79 -28.74 -7.97
CA ALA A 357 23.34 -27.89 -6.93
C ALA A 357 24.20 -26.79 -7.57
N ARG A 358 24.23 -25.62 -6.92
CA ARG A 358 24.91 -24.41 -7.40
C ARG A 358 26.41 -24.71 -7.66
N GLY A 359 26.80 -24.92 -8.91
CA GLY A 359 28.19 -25.16 -9.31
C GLY A 359 28.42 -26.24 -10.38
N GLU A 360 27.42 -27.06 -10.72
CA GLU A 360 27.59 -28.06 -11.80
C GLU A 360 27.40 -27.44 -13.19
N LYS A 361 28.37 -27.64 -14.08
CA LYS A 361 28.42 -27.14 -15.45
C LYS A 361 28.00 -28.27 -16.39
N LEU A 362 26.96 -28.05 -17.21
CA LEU A 362 26.56 -28.97 -18.27
C LEU A 362 27.61 -28.96 -19.38
N GLU A 363 28.13 -30.12 -19.76
CA GLU A 363 28.90 -30.26 -21.00
C GLU A 363 27.94 -30.27 -22.20
N PRO A 364 28.28 -29.57 -23.30
CA PRO A 364 27.47 -29.59 -24.51
C PRO A 364 27.66 -30.91 -25.26
N GLU A 365 26.56 -31.57 -25.61
CA GLU A 365 26.51 -32.63 -26.63
C GLU A 365 26.59 -32.05 -28.05
#